data_AF-A0A968D2S4-F1
#
_entry.id   AF-A0A968D2S4-F1
#
_cell.length_a   1.000
_cell.length_b   1.000
_cell.length_c   1.000
_cell.angle_alpha   90.00
_cell.angle_beta   90.00
_cell.angle_gamma   90.00
#
_symmetry.space_group_name_H-M   'P 1'
#
loop_
_entity.id
_entity.type
_entity.pdbx_description
1 polymer ?
#
loop_
_entity_poly.entity_id
_entity_poly.type
_entity_poly.pdbx_seq_one_letter_code
_entity_poly.pdbx_strand_id
1 'polypeptide(L)'
;ILISEIVVRRPESEFVEIFNPTNTDVSLTNYYLTDNFNISLGGVTDNAYTRIVKGPDSLIVNEQDFLVKFPDNAVIAPGQFQTVAFKADTFRLRYRVDPTYEIFETDTSVANMETIQLGSVSRDYLDDNEEAIVLFHWDGVSDLVEDVDYVL
;
A
#
# COMPACT_ATOMS: atom_id res chain seq x y z
N ILE A 1 -9.71 7.70 6.32
CA ILE A 1 -8.64 8.14 5.39
C ILE A 1 -9.04 7.71 4.00
N LEU A 2 -8.56 8.39 2.96
CA LEU A 2 -8.96 8.16 1.56
C LEU A 2 -7.71 8.21 0.67
N ILE A 3 -7.77 7.57 -0.49
CA ILE A 3 -6.77 7.77 -1.55
C ILE A 3 -7.08 9.11 -2.24
N SER A 4 -6.11 10.00 -2.32
CA SER A 4 -6.26 11.34 -2.93
C SER A 4 -5.58 11.48 -4.29
N GLU A 5 -4.48 10.78 -4.51
CA GLU A 5 -3.73 10.82 -5.77
C GLU A 5 -3.05 9.47 -6.03
N ILE A 6 -2.99 9.08 -7.31
CA ILE A 6 -2.20 7.97 -7.78
C ILE A 6 -1.45 8.42 -9.03
N VAL A 7 -0.17 8.09 -9.10
CA VAL A 7 0.63 8.24 -10.32
C VAL A 7 1.15 6.88 -10.74
N VAL A 8 0.67 6.40 -11.90
CA VAL A 8 1.07 5.15 -12.59
C VAL A 8 1.97 5.47 -13.79
N ARG A 9 3.06 6.21 -13.56
CA ARG A 9 3.95 6.62 -14.65
C ARG A 9 5.32 5.96 -14.52
N ARG A 10 5.52 4.92 -15.32
CA ARG A 10 6.83 4.30 -15.47
C ARG A 10 7.91 5.24 -16.05
N PRO A 11 9.20 4.98 -15.75
CA PRO A 11 9.72 4.00 -14.78
C PRO A 11 10.00 4.60 -13.39
N GLU A 12 9.66 5.88 -13.18
CA GLU A 12 10.12 6.62 -12.03
C GLU A 12 8.99 7.46 -11.44
N SER A 13 8.91 7.43 -10.11
CA SER A 13 8.08 8.33 -9.30
C SER A 13 6.59 8.03 -9.29
N GLU A 14 6.28 6.73 -9.36
CA GLU A 14 4.97 6.21 -8.99
C GLU A 14 4.78 6.30 -7.49
N PHE A 15 3.56 6.68 -7.11
CA PHE A 15 3.18 6.80 -5.72
C PHE A 15 1.66 6.73 -5.57
N VAL A 16 1.27 6.46 -4.32
CA VAL A 16 -0.10 6.64 -3.83
C VAL A 16 -0.06 7.71 -2.74
N GLU A 17 -0.96 8.68 -2.81
CA GLU A 17 -1.20 9.65 -1.75
C GLU A 17 -2.48 9.32 -1.00
N ILE A 18 -2.42 9.41 0.33
CA ILE A 18 -3.59 9.30 1.19
C ILE A 18 -3.86 10.62 1.92
N PHE A 19 -5.14 10.87 2.19
CA PHE A 19 -5.63 12.05 2.88
C PHE A 19 -6.44 11.69 4.13
N ASN A 20 -6.26 12.46 5.20
CA ASN A 20 -7.14 12.41 6.36
C ASN A 20 -8.18 13.55 6.33
N PRO A 21 -9.43 13.28 5.88
CA PRO A 21 -10.51 14.27 5.87
C PRO A 21 -11.13 14.50 7.26
N THR A 22 -10.73 13.75 8.27
CA THR A 22 -11.34 13.84 9.61
C THR A 22 -10.78 15.03 10.41
N ASN A 23 -11.38 15.29 11.57
CA ASN A 23 -10.93 16.31 12.50
C ASN A 23 -10.07 15.74 13.65
N THR A 24 -9.65 14.48 13.56
CA THR A 24 -8.81 13.82 14.56
C THR A 24 -7.60 13.15 13.91
N ASP A 25 -6.55 12.94 14.71
CA ASP A 25 -5.44 12.08 14.32
C ASP A 25 -5.97 10.67 14.04
N VAL A 26 -5.49 10.04 12.97
CA VAL A 26 -5.79 8.64 12.64
C VAL A 26 -4.50 7.84 12.72
N SER A 27 -4.50 6.81 13.57
CA SER A 27 -3.42 5.81 13.58
C SER A 27 -3.50 4.97 12.32
N LEU A 28 -2.38 4.80 11.63
CA LEU A 28 -2.25 3.98 10.44
C LEU A 28 -1.77 2.56 10.72
N THR A 29 -1.47 2.21 11.96
CA THR A 29 -0.88 0.91 12.33
C THR A 29 -1.64 -0.30 11.78
N ASN A 30 -2.96 -0.23 11.60
CA ASN A 30 -3.75 -1.35 11.08
C ASN A 30 -4.27 -1.09 9.66
N TYR A 31 -3.61 -0.20 8.92
CA TYR A 31 -3.92 0.10 7.53
C TYR A 31 -2.89 -0.54 6.60
N TYR A 32 -3.38 -0.96 5.45
CA TYR A 32 -2.63 -1.71 4.45
C TYR A 32 -2.90 -1.14 3.06
N LEU A 33 -1.94 -1.28 2.17
CA LEU A 33 -2.02 -0.85 0.79
C LEU A 33 -1.60 -2.01 -0.13
N THR A 34 -2.32 -2.20 -1.22
CA THR A 34 -2.06 -3.30 -2.15
C THR A 34 -2.62 -3.03 -3.53
N ASP A 35 -1.95 -3.55 -4.55
CA ASP A 35 -2.48 -3.76 -5.90
C ASP A 35 -2.81 -5.25 -6.19
N ASN A 36 -2.53 -6.14 -5.23
CA ASN A 36 -2.86 -7.57 -5.27
C ASN A 36 -4.36 -7.77 -5.07
N PHE A 37 -5.13 -7.40 -6.09
CA PHE A 37 -6.59 -7.33 -6.01
C PHE A 37 -7.23 -8.70 -6.16
N ASN A 38 -6.85 -9.49 -7.17
CA ASN A 38 -7.53 -10.74 -7.52
C ASN A 38 -6.60 -11.95 -7.48
N ILE A 39 -7.12 -13.06 -6.98
CA ILE A 39 -6.49 -14.37 -7.09
C ILE A 39 -7.45 -15.39 -7.71
N SER A 40 -6.95 -16.23 -8.61
CA SER A 40 -7.69 -17.38 -9.13
C SER A 40 -7.12 -18.68 -8.59
N LEU A 41 -7.90 -19.38 -7.74
CA LEU A 41 -7.54 -20.70 -7.20
C LEU A 41 -8.64 -21.70 -7.53
N GLY A 42 -8.30 -22.74 -8.29
CA GLY A 42 -9.25 -23.81 -8.60
C GLY A 42 -10.50 -23.36 -9.37
N GLY A 43 -10.40 -22.26 -10.13
CA GLY A 43 -11.51 -21.71 -10.91
C GLY A 43 -12.43 -20.74 -10.15
N VAL A 44 -12.08 -20.38 -8.91
CA VAL A 44 -12.76 -19.32 -8.14
C VAL A 44 -11.85 -18.09 -8.09
N THR A 45 -12.38 -16.93 -8.46
CA THR A 45 -11.73 -15.63 -8.27
C THR A 45 -12.16 -15.06 -6.92
N ASP A 46 -11.19 -14.67 -6.11
CA ASP A 46 -11.39 -14.06 -4.79
C ASP A 46 -10.53 -12.79 -4.68
N ASN A 47 -10.87 -11.89 -3.75
CA ASN A 47 -10.06 -10.71 -3.48
C ASN A 47 -8.81 -11.13 -2.68
N ALA A 48 -7.62 -11.10 -3.29
CA ALA A 48 -6.44 -11.77 -2.76
C ALA A 48 -6.03 -11.25 -1.37
N TYR A 49 -6.12 -9.93 -1.16
CA TYR A 49 -5.77 -9.27 0.09
C TYR A 49 -6.66 -9.67 1.28
N THR A 50 -7.91 -10.09 1.05
CA THR A 50 -8.82 -10.51 2.14
C THR A 50 -8.35 -11.78 2.83
N ARG A 51 -7.48 -12.56 2.17
CA ARG A 51 -6.93 -13.79 2.73
C ARG A 51 -5.98 -13.56 3.90
N ILE A 52 -5.55 -12.32 4.14
CA ILE A 52 -4.66 -11.97 5.27
C ILE A 52 -5.17 -12.50 6.61
N VAL A 53 -6.49 -12.60 6.79
CA VAL A 53 -7.18 -13.17 7.96
C VAL A 53 -6.84 -14.64 8.23
N LYS A 54 -6.41 -15.39 7.21
CA LYS A 54 -6.00 -16.81 7.31
C LYS A 54 -4.52 -16.96 7.65
N GLY A 55 -3.81 -15.86 7.86
CA GLY A 55 -2.39 -15.80 8.16
C GLY A 55 -1.53 -15.50 6.93
N PRO A 56 -0.27 -15.06 7.14
CA PRO A 56 0.63 -14.61 6.07
C PRO A 56 0.86 -15.67 4.99
N ASP A 57 1.05 -16.93 5.37
CA ASP A 57 1.30 -18.04 4.44
C ASP A 57 0.14 -18.32 3.46
N SER A 58 -1.05 -17.76 3.73
CA SER A 58 -2.22 -17.90 2.87
C SER A 58 -2.33 -16.82 1.80
N LEU A 59 -1.50 -15.78 1.92
CA LEU A 59 -1.37 -14.70 0.95
C LEU A 59 -0.58 -15.23 -0.23
N ILE A 60 -1.20 -15.18 -1.39
CA ILE A 60 -0.51 -15.36 -2.66
C ILE A 60 -0.49 -13.97 -3.26
N VAL A 61 0.70 -13.39 -3.29
CA VAL A 61 0.97 -12.12 -3.93
C VAL A 61 1.61 -12.46 -5.27
N ASN A 62 1.04 -11.96 -6.36
CA ASN A 62 1.63 -12.11 -7.68
C ASN A 62 3.04 -11.49 -7.68
N GLU A 63 3.95 -12.01 -8.50
CA GLU A 63 5.32 -11.47 -8.65
C GLU A 63 5.36 -10.08 -9.31
N GLN A 64 4.20 -9.49 -9.57
CA GLN A 64 4.03 -8.14 -10.10
C GLN A 64 3.34 -7.21 -9.11
N ASP A 65 2.80 -7.74 -8.01
CA ASP A 65 1.95 -7.01 -7.09
C ASP A 65 2.70 -6.79 -5.76
N PHE A 66 2.17 -5.87 -4.95
CA PHE A 66 2.58 -5.59 -3.59
C PHE A 66 1.43 -5.70 -2.60
N LEU A 67 1.77 -6.04 -1.36
CA LEU A 67 0.91 -5.94 -0.18
C LEU A 67 1.76 -5.49 1.00
N VAL A 68 1.49 -4.28 1.49
CA VAL A 68 2.25 -3.67 2.58
C VAL A 68 1.34 -3.10 3.66
N LYS A 69 1.89 -2.94 4.86
CA LYS A 69 1.26 -2.30 6.02
C LYS A 69 1.99 -1.00 6.34
N PHE A 70 1.27 0.01 6.82
CA PHE A 70 1.94 1.19 7.36
C PHE A 70 2.75 0.87 8.63
N PRO A 71 3.85 1.57 8.89
CA PRO A 71 4.67 1.33 10.08
C PRO A 71 3.89 1.40 11.39
N ASP A 72 4.32 0.61 12.36
CA ASP A 72 3.83 0.77 13.73
C ASP A 72 4.01 2.22 14.21
N ASN A 73 2.97 2.76 14.86
CA ASN A 73 2.88 4.15 15.33
C ASN A 73 2.82 5.23 14.21
N ALA A 74 2.66 4.85 12.94
CA ALA A 74 2.32 5.81 11.90
C ALA A 74 0.99 6.51 12.22
N VAL A 75 0.96 7.84 12.06
CA VAL A 75 -0.22 8.68 12.35
C VAL A 75 -0.36 9.73 11.26
N ILE A 76 -1.60 9.95 10.81
CA ILE A 76 -1.95 11.05 9.92
C ILE A 76 -2.82 12.07 10.65
N ALA A 77 -2.34 13.31 10.78
CA ALA A 77 -3.08 14.37 11.46
C ALA A 77 -4.26 14.87 10.61
N PRO A 78 -5.23 15.61 11.19
CA PRO A 78 -6.34 16.22 10.46
C PRO A 78 -5.87 17.05 9.27
N GLY A 79 -6.45 16.80 8.10
CA GLY A 79 -6.14 17.55 6.89
C GLY A 79 -4.74 17.31 6.31
N GLN A 80 -3.97 16.36 6.82
CA GLN A 80 -2.66 15.99 6.27
C GLN A 80 -2.79 15.01 5.11
N PHE A 81 -1.75 15.04 4.28
CA PHE A 81 -1.50 14.09 3.20
C PHE A 81 -0.25 13.28 3.55
N GLN A 82 -0.21 12.02 3.11
CA GLN A 82 0.99 11.19 3.17
C GLN A 82 1.18 10.45 1.87
N THR A 83 2.43 10.40 1.39
CA THR A 83 2.80 9.75 0.13
C THR A 83 3.53 8.45 0.39
N VAL A 84 3.13 7.40 -0.30
CA VAL A 84 3.79 6.10 -0.35
C VAL A 84 4.39 5.95 -1.74
N ALA A 85 5.71 6.06 -1.85
CA ALA A 85 6.43 5.84 -3.10
C ALA A 85 6.95 4.40 -3.17
N PHE A 86 7.20 3.89 -4.37
CA PHE A 86 7.93 2.63 -4.50
C PHE A 86 9.39 2.77 -4.02
N LYS A 87 10.05 3.86 -4.40
CA LYS A 87 11.43 4.18 -4.02
C LYS A 87 11.58 5.67 -3.72
N ALA A 88 12.15 6.04 -2.58
CA ALA A 88 12.36 7.42 -2.20
C ALA A 88 13.37 8.15 -3.10
N ASP A 89 14.43 7.48 -3.54
CA ASP A 89 15.47 8.10 -4.36
C ASP A 89 14.94 8.63 -5.70
N THR A 90 14.20 7.80 -6.45
CA THR A 90 13.57 8.18 -7.73
C THR A 90 12.41 9.16 -7.54
N PHE A 91 11.63 9.03 -6.46
CA PHE A 91 10.57 9.99 -6.12
C PHE A 91 11.14 11.39 -5.91
N ARG A 92 12.18 11.52 -5.08
CA ARG A 92 12.86 12.81 -4.82
C ARG A 92 13.52 13.36 -6.08
N LEU A 93 14.10 12.51 -6.93
CA LEU A 93 14.66 12.92 -8.22
C LEU A 93 13.62 13.53 -9.18
N ARG A 94 12.33 13.28 -8.98
CA ARG A 94 11.27 13.85 -9.81
C ARG A 94 10.58 15.04 -9.16
N TYR A 95 10.13 14.87 -7.92
CA TYR A 95 9.28 15.84 -7.24
C TYR A 95 10.07 16.83 -6.38
N ARG A 96 11.38 16.62 -6.19
CA ARG A 96 12.28 17.48 -5.40
C ARG A 96 11.92 17.54 -3.91
N VAL A 97 11.20 16.53 -3.43
CA VAL A 97 10.77 16.33 -2.03
C VAL A 97 10.82 14.83 -1.74
N ASP A 98 11.11 14.45 -0.50
CA ASP A 98 11.05 13.05 -0.06
C ASP A 98 9.60 12.59 0.11
N PRO A 99 9.25 11.33 -0.21
CA PRO A 99 7.94 10.81 0.13
C PRO A 99 7.83 10.61 1.65
N THR A 100 6.61 10.40 2.15
CA THR A 100 6.42 10.09 3.58
C THR A 100 6.89 8.68 3.91
N TYR A 101 6.57 7.74 3.01
CA TYR A 101 6.97 6.35 3.09
C TYR A 101 7.54 5.85 1.76
N GLU A 102 8.40 4.84 1.83
CA GLU A 102 8.82 4.06 0.67
C GLU A 102 8.54 2.57 0.85
N ILE A 103 8.35 1.84 -0.25
CA ILE A 103 8.14 0.38 -0.22
C ILE A 103 9.48 -0.36 -0.27
N PHE A 104 10.39 0.08 -1.14
CA PHE A 104 11.75 -0.44 -1.24
C PHE A 104 12.71 0.50 -0.54
N GLU A 105 13.44 -0.02 0.44
CA GLU A 105 14.44 0.76 1.19
C GLU A 105 15.56 1.25 0.26
N THR A 106 15.46 2.51 -0.18
CA THR A 106 16.45 3.20 -1.01
C THR A 106 17.03 4.43 -0.31
N ASP A 107 16.34 4.97 0.69
CA ASP A 107 16.82 6.07 1.52
C ASP A 107 16.49 5.84 3.00
N THR A 108 17.53 5.58 3.81
CA THR A 108 17.41 5.34 5.25
C THR A 108 16.79 6.49 6.06
N SER A 109 16.62 7.68 5.46
CA SER A 109 15.93 8.81 6.10
C SER A 109 14.41 8.82 5.89
N VAL A 110 13.90 7.97 5.00
CA VAL A 110 12.48 7.78 4.73
C VAL A 110 11.99 6.52 5.44
N ALA A 111 10.78 6.57 6.00
CA ALA A 111 10.20 5.42 6.68
C ALA A 111 9.77 4.35 5.66
N ASN A 112 10.10 3.08 5.92
CA ASN A 112 9.70 1.98 5.05
C ASN A 112 8.30 1.48 5.40
N MET A 113 7.48 1.16 4.40
CA MET A 113 6.30 0.33 4.59
C MET A 113 6.71 -1.09 5.04
N GLU A 114 5.86 -1.74 5.83
CA GLU A 114 6.12 -3.08 6.37
C GLU A 114 5.61 -4.16 5.40
N THR A 115 6.49 -5.10 5.02
CA THR A 115 6.10 -6.28 4.23
C THR A 115 5.46 -7.35 5.11
N ILE A 116 4.32 -7.91 4.69
CA ILE A 116 3.59 -8.91 5.50
C ILE A 116 4.28 -10.28 5.48
N GLN A 117 4.85 -10.65 4.34
CA GLN A 117 5.67 -11.85 4.17
C GLN A 117 6.81 -11.59 3.19
N LEU A 118 7.80 -12.47 3.19
CA LEU A 118 8.84 -12.46 2.18
C LEU A 118 8.21 -12.65 0.79
N GLY A 119 8.48 -11.75 -0.15
CA GLY A 119 7.87 -11.77 -1.48
C GLY A 119 6.51 -11.06 -1.57
N SER A 120 6.03 -10.44 -0.48
CA SER A 120 4.88 -9.51 -0.53
C SER A 120 5.13 -8.27 -1.39
N VAL A 121 6.36 -8.03 -1.80
CA VAL A 121 6.74 -7.00 -2.76
C VAL A 121 7.80 -7.64 -3.65
N SER A 122 7.56 -7.60 -4.95
CA SER A 122 8.34 -8.36 -5.93
C SER A 122 8.82 -7.49 -7.10
N ARG A 123 8.25 -6.29 -7.25
CA ARG A 123 8.51 -5.33 -8.32
C ARG A 123 8.40 -3.90 -7.81
N ASP A 124 9.18 -2.99 -8.40
CA ASP A 124 9.33 -1.60 -7.98
C ASP A 124 8.45 -0.60 -8.74
N TYR A 125 7.36 -1.07 -9.37
CA TYR A 125 6.47 -0.24 -10.16
C TYR A 125 5.11 -0.91 -10.43
N LEU A 126 4.09 -0.08 -10.61
CA LEU A 126 2.73 -0.40 -11.04
C LEU A 126 2.69 -0.71 -12.55
N ASP A 127 1.69 -1.45 -13.01
CA ASP A 127 1.37 -1.65 -14.41
C ASP A 127 0.51 -0.55 -15.01
N ASP A 128 0.95 -0.06 -16.17
CA ASP A 128 0.38 1.12 -16.84
C ASP A 128 -1.03 0.84 -17.40
N ASN A 129 -1.52 -0.41 -17.33
CA ASN A 129 -2.67 -0.86 -18.12
C ASN A 129 -3.85 -1.45 -17.35
N GLU A 130 -3.78 -1.81 -16.07
CA GLU A 130 -4.93 -2.31 -15.27
C GLU A 130 -4.47 -2.78 -13.87
N GLU A 131 -4.32 -1.87 -12.90
CA GLU A 131 -4.06 -2.25 -11.50
C GLU A 131 -4.97 -1.49 -10.55
N ALA A 132 -5.73 -2.24 -9.75
CA ALA A 132 -6.60 -1.70 -8.74
C ALA A 132 -5.79 -1.44 -7.47
N ILE A 133 -5.77 -0.22 -6.96
CA ILE A 133 -5.16 0.09 -5.66
C ILE A 133 -6.24 0.00 -4.58
N VAL A 134 -5.99 -0.79 -3.54
CA VAL A 134 -6.87 -0.92 -2.38
C VAL A 134 -6.15 -0.46 -1.12
N LEU A 135 -6.78 0.48 -0.42
CA LEU A 135 -6.50 0.83 0.96
C LEU A 135 -7.50 0.10 1.84
N PHE A 136 -7.01 -0.74 2.76
CA PHE A 136 -7.89 -1.50 3.65
C PHE A 136 -7.40 -1.49 5.09
N HIS A 137 -8.31 -1.85 6.00
CA HIS A 137 -8.05 -1.98 7.42
C HIS A 137 -8.22 -3.43 7.88
N TRP A 138 -7.29 -3.89 8.71
CA TRP A 138 -7.38 -5.19 9.39
C TRP A 138 -6.69 -5.13 10.75
N ASP A 139 -7.37 -5.58 11.80
CA ASP A 139 -6.89 -5.48 13.18
C ASP A 139 -5.81 -6.51 13.56
N GLY A 140 -5.44 -7.39 12.63
CA GLY A 140 -4.44 -8.44 12.85
C GLY A 140 -4.99 -9.69 13.56
N VAL A 141 -6.28 -9.74 13.90
CA VAL A 141 -6.86 -10.79 14.75
C VAL A 141 -8.20 -11.31 14.25
N SER A 142 -9.10 -10.43 13.82
CA SER A 142 -10.46 -10.77 13.41
C SER A 142 -10.49 -11.37 12.00
N ASP A 143 -11.60 -12.03 11.66
CA ASP A 143 -11.90 -12.48 10.29
C ASP A 143 -12.64 -11.38 9.49
N LEU A 144 -12.33 -10.11 9.78
CA LEU A 144 -12.98 -8.96 9.17
C LEU A 144 -11.93 -8.04 8.53
N VAL A 145 -11.95 -7.97 7.21
CA VAL A 145 -11.23 -6.96 6.42
C VAL A 145 -12.23 -5.89 6.01
N GLU A 146 -11.85 -4.63 6.19
CA GLU A 146 -12.66 -3.48 5.83
C GLU A 146 -11.99 -2.74 4.68
N ASP A 147 -12.65 -2.68 3.53
CA ASP A 147 -12.24 -1.81 2.44
C ASP A 147 -12.42 -0.35 2.89
N VAL A 148 -11.34 0.42 2.87
CA VAL A 148 -11.34 1.82 3.30
C VAL A 148 -11.54 2.73 2.09
N ASP A 149 -10.79 2.46 1.02
CA ASP A 149 -10.92 3.14 -0.27
C ASP A 149 -10.26 2.30 -1.38
N TYR A 150 -10.67 2.50 -2.63
CA TYR A 150 -10.05 1.81 -3.76
C TYR A 150 -10.19 2.60 -5.07
N VAL A 151 -9.24 2.38 -5.99
CA VAL A 151 -9.27 2.92 -7.36
C VAL A 151 -9.11 1.75 -8.33
N LEU A 152 -9.84 1.80 -9.45
CA LEU A 152 -9.86 0.80 -10.53
C LEU A 152 -9.35 1.38 -11.84
#